data_AF-A0A1C6KW03-F1
#
_entry.id   AF-A0A1C6KW03-F1
#
_cell.length_a   1.000
_cell.length_b   1.000
_cell.length_c   1.000
_cell.angle_alpha   90.00
_cell.angle_beta   90.00
_cell.angle_gamma   90.00
#
_symmetry.space_group_name_H-M   'P 1'
#
loop_
_entity.id
_entity.type
_entity.pdbx_description
1 polymer ?
#
loop_
_entity_poly.entity_id
_entity_poly.type
_entity_poly.pdbx_seq_one_letter_code
_entity_poly.pdbx_strand_id
1 'polypeptide(L)'
;METKDLKKIFKDLTVAKLTMDAVYSRRAIEEMMTKQFGNSVLRYEHYGKKVNVAISSTYGKFVEQLKPGTKVVMTGAEIELKPEYAKKVWKVTTPPQFMCGEIVVWLEGFSGAYSCEMLRLPEPDEDLPF
;
A
#
# COMPACT_ATOMS: atom_id res chain seq x y z
N MET A 1 8.77 0.50 -8.28
CA MET A 1 8.69 1.95 -8.02
C MET A 1 9.77 2.35 -7.01
N GLU A 2 10.51 3.44 -7.21
CA GLU A 2 11.52 3.90 -6.24
C GLU A 2 10.91 4.86 -5.21
N THR A 3 11.56 5.03 -4.05
CA THR A 3 11.12 5.98 -2.99
C THR A 3 10.97 7.41 -3.51
N LYS A 4 11.69 7.79 -4.57
CA LYS A 4 11.57 9.10 -5.24
C LYS A 4 10.23 9.27 -5.96
N ASP A 5 9.69 8.22 -6.53
CA ASP A 5 8.38 8.26 -7.21
C ASP A 5 7.25 8.31 -6.17
N LEU A 6 7.42 7.60 -5.06
CA LEU A 6 6.49 7.68 -3.92
C LEU A 6 6.38 9.10 -3.35
N LYS A 7 7.46 9.88 -3.32
CA LYS A 7 7.41 11.30 -2.90
C LYS A 7 6.58 12.20 -3.83
N LYS A 8 6.42 11.82 -5.10
CA LYS A 8 5.56 12.57 -6.05
C LYS A 8 4.09 12.36 -5.72
N ILE A 9 3.73 11.16 -5.26
CA ILE A 9 2.36 10.76 -4.90
C ILE A 9 2.04 11.23 -3.48
N PHE A 10 2.90 10.92 -2.52
CA PHE A 10 2.74 11.25 -1.10
C PHE A 10 3.71 12.36 -0.70
N LYS A 11 3.23 13.61 -0.75
CA LYS A 11 4.04 14.79 -0.41
C LYS A 11 4.51 14.81 1.05
N ASP A 12 3.77 14.17 1.94
CA ASP A 12 4.09 14.02 3.36
C ASP A 12 4.98 12.80 3.66
N LEU A 13 5.54 12.15 2.63
CA LEU A 13 6.38 10.97 2.81
C LEU A 13 7.66 11.32 3.57
N THR A 14 7.84 10.62 4.70
CA THR A 14 9.03 10.68 5.54
C THR A 14 9.71 9.32 5.58
N VAL A 15 11.01 9.31 5.89
CA VAL A 15 11.77 8.06 6.06
C VAL A 15 12.26 7.97 7.50
N ALA A 16 11.68 7.07 8.28
CA ALA A 16 12.17 6.74 9.61
C ALA A 16 13.34 5.78 9.50
N LYS A 17 14.46 6.10 10.15
CA LYS A 17 15.65 5.25 10.20
C LYS A 17 15.69 4.57 11.56
N LEU A 18 15.51 3.26 11.57
CA LEU A 18 15.60 2.43 12.76
C LEU A 18 16.92 1.67 12.76
N THR A 19 17.52 1.53 13.93
CA THR A 19 18.66 0.64 14.16
C THR A 19 18.24 -0.41 15.17
N MET A 20 18.22 -1.67 14.73
CA MET A 20 17.87 -2.82 15.55
C MET A 20 19.09 -3.28 16.36
N ASP A 21 18.86 -3.86 17.53
CA ASP A 21 19.89 -4.45 18.38
C ASP A 21 20.45 -5.77 17.79
N ALA A 22 19.59 -6.54 17.12
CA ALA A 22 19.93 -7.79 16.43
C ALA A 22 19.50 -7.78 14.95
N VAL A 23 19.84 -8.84 14.21
CA VAL A 23 19.27 -9.11 12.88
C VAL A 23 17.96 -9.86 13.09
N TYR A 24 16.87 -9.26 12.65
CA TYR A 24 15.53 -9.82 12.81
C TYR A 24 15.07 -10.52 11.53
N SER A 25 14.21 -11.52 11.70
CA SER A 25 13.48 -12.08 10.56
C SER A 25 12.60 -11.00 9.93
N ARG A 26 12.30 -11.15 8.63
CA ARG A 26 11.42 -10.23 7.91
C ARG A 26 10.10 -9.99 8.66
N ARG A 27 9.46 -11.07 9.11
CA ARG A 27 8.22 -11.04 9.87
C ARG A 27 8.34 -10.22 11.15
N ALA A 28 9.42 -10.36 11.91
CA ALA A 28 9.61 -9.59 13.14
C ALA A 28 9.81 -8.10 12.88
N ILE A 29 10.46 -7.73 11.77
CA ILE A 29 10.57 -6.33 11.33
C ILE A 29 9.17 -5.80 10.98
N GLU A 30 8.39 -6.56 10.20
CA GLU A 30 7.01 -6.22 9.82
C GLU A 30 6.11 -6.01 11.03
N GLU A 31 6.11 -6.95 11.99
CA GLU A 31 5.36 -6.83 13.25
C GLU A 31 5.76 -5.58 14.05
N MET A 32 7.06 -5.25 14.11
CA MET A 32 7.54 -4.04 14.78
C MET A 32 7.05 -2.76 14.08
N MET A 33 7.17 -2.70 12.76
CA MET A 33 6.75 -1.54 11.98
C MET A 33 5.24 -1.34 12.04
N THR A 34 4.46 -2.40 11.93
CA THR A 34 3.00 -2.33 12.10
C THR A 34 2.63 -1.86 13.50
N LYS A 35 3.34 -2.29 14.54
CA LYS A 35 3.11 -1.82 15.91
C LYS A 35 3.46 -0.35 16.11
N GLN A 36 4.52 0.14 15.47
CA GLN A 36 5.03 1.50 15.68
C GLN A 36 4.35 2.54 14.76
N PHE A 37 4.08 2.19 13.51
CA PHE A 37 3.62 3.11 12.47
C PHE A 37 2.27 2.74 11.87
N GLY A 38 1.71 1.57 12.22
CA GLY A 38 0.40 1.13 11.76
C GLY A 38 0.28 1.11 10.24
N ASN A 39 -0.85 1.63 9.74
CA ASN A 39 -1.19 1.65 8.33
C ASN A 39 -0.43 2.73 7.53
N SER A 40 0.35 3.58 8.18
CA SER A 40 1.11 4.63 7.50
C SER A 40 2.38 4.11 6.81
N VAL A 41 2.75 2.84 7.01
CA VAL A 41 3.90 2.21 6.36
C VAL A 41 3.60 1.96 4.88
N LEU A 42 4.30 2.65 4.00
CA LEU A 42 4.24 2.40 2.56
C LEU A 42 5.17 1.24 2.17
N ARG A 43 6.43 1.35 2.60
CA ARG A 43 7.49 0.42 2.24
C ARG A 43 8.60 0.47 3.28
N TYR A 44 9.40 -0.58 3.33
CA TYR A 44 10.65 -0.54 4.07
C TYR A 44 11.78 -1.24 3.31
N GLU A 45 12.99 -0.87 3.68
CA GLU A 45 14.22 -1.50 3.25
C GLU A 45 15.02 -1.87 4.50
N HIS A 46 15.63 -3.05 4.51
CA HIS A 46 16.48 -3.46 5.61
C HIS A 46 17.85 -3.93 5.11
N TYR A 47 18.90 -3.52 5.82
CA TYR A 47 20.28 -3.86 5.53
C TYR A 47 20.97 -4.23 6.85
N GLY A 48 21.07 -5.53 7.12
CA GLY A 48 21.53 -6.04 8.41
C GLY A 48 20.63 -5.54 9.55
N LYS A 49 21.20 -4.69 10.42
CA LYS A 49 20.50 -4.09 11.57
C LYS A 49 19.78 -2.77 11.26
N LYS A 50 20.00 -2.19 10.08
CA LYS A 50 19.41 -0.90 9.71
C LYS A 50 18.11 -1.12 8.96
N VAL A 51 17.04 -0.46 9.37
CA VAL A 51 15.74 -0.49 8.69
C VAL A 51 15.33 0.94 8.35
N ASN A 52 15.08 1.20 7.08
CA ASN A 52 14.51 2.45 6.60
C ASN A 52 13.04 2.20 6.30
N VAL A 53 12.15 2.95 6.93
CA VAL A 53 10.70 2.82 6.76
C VAL A 53 10.16 4.08 6.12
N ALA A 54 9.56 3.96 4.93
CA ALA A 54 8.86 5.04 4.27
C ALA A 54 7.43 5.12 4.81
N ILE A 55 7.07 6.30 5.35
CA ILE A 55 5.83 6.52 6.09
C ILE A 55 5.11 7.74 5.52
N SER A 56 3.80 7.64 5.32
CA SER A 56 2.92 8.78 4.99
C SER A 56 1.62 8.70 5.79
N SER A 57 1.25 9.82 6.40
CA SER A 57 -0.02 9.96 7.12
C SER A 57 -1.20 10.01 6.15
N THR A 58 -1.01 10.63 4.97
CA THR A 58 -2.00 10.64 3.89
C THR A 58 -2.31 9.23 3.43
N TYR A 59 -1.27 8.43 3.22
CA TYR A 59 -1.42 7.01 2.87
C TYR A 59 -2.11 6.21 3.97
N GLY A 60 -1.71 6.39 5.24
CA GLY A 60 -2.36 5.69 6.35
C GLY A 60 -3.87 5.97 6.43
N LYS A 61 -4.27 7.23 6.28
CA LYS A 61 -5.70 7.62 6.21
C LYS A 61 -6.43 7.01 5.03
N PHE A 62 -5.76 6.86 3.89
CA PHE A 62 -6.33 6.17 2.73
C PHE A 62 -6.54 4.68 3.03
N VAL A 63 -5.52 4.01 3.56
CA VAL A 63 -5.59 2.58 3.93
C VAL A 63 -6.71 2.31 4.94
N GLU A 64 -6.91 3.19 5.93
CA GLU A 64 -8.02 3.07 6.90
C GLU A 64 -9.42 3.07 6.27
N GLN A 65 -9.56 3.63 5.06
CA GLN A 65 -10.82 3.65 4.31
C GLN A 65 -11.04 2.38 3.50
N LEU A 66 -10.02 1.53 3.32
CA LEU A 66 -10.08 0.31 2.50
C LEU A 66 -10.69 -0.87 3.28
N LYS A 67 -11.94 -0.71 3.71
CA LYS A 67 -12.71 -1.77 4.36
C LYS A 67 -13.36 -2.67 3.30
N PRO A 68 -13.72 -3.93 3.65
CA PRO A 68 -14.53 -4.76 2.76
C PRO A 68 -15.77 -4.00 2.28
N GLY A 69 -15.97 -3.97 0.96
CA GLY A 69 -17.02 -3.22 0.29
C GLY A 69 -16.61 -1.87 -0.28
N THR A 70 -15.45 -1.32 0.12
CA THR A 70 -14.94 -0.07 -0.45
C THR A 70 -14.67 -0.22 -1.94
N LYS A 71 -15.12 0.80 -2.70
CA LYS A 71 -14.90 0.91 -4.14
C LYS A 71 -13.57 1.60 -4.42
N VAL A 72 -12.77 1.02 -5.29
CA VAL A 72 -11.42 1.52 -5.64
C VAL A 72 -11.16 1.36 -7.13
N VAL A 73 -10.18 2.12 -7.63
CA VAL A 73 -9.68 2.01 -9.00
C VAL A 73 -8.21 1.59 -8.95
N MET A 74 -7.82 0.64 -9.80
CA MET A 74 -6.43 0.21 -9.94
C MET A 74 -5.60 1.27 -10.67
N THR A 75 -4.34 1.39 -10.29
CA THR A 75 -3.33 2.23 -10.93
C THR A 75 -2.02 1.44 -11.06
N GLY A 76 -1.00 1.99 -11.73
CA GLY A 76 0.32 1.34 -11.83
C GLY A 76 0.42 0.20 -12.86
N ALA A 77 1.32 -0.74 -12.63
CA ALA A 77 1.79 -1.65 -13.69
C ALA A 77 0.72 -2.61 -14.25
N GLU A 78 -0.22 -3.08 -13.43
CA GLU A 78 -1.27 -4.00 -13.92
C GLU A 78 -2.16 -3.34 -14.98
N ILE A 79 -2.44 -2.03 -14.85
CA ILE A 79 -3.24 -1.31 -15.85
C ILE A 79 -2.43 -0.98 -17.12
N GLU A 80 -1.09 -0.94 -17.04
CA GLU A 80 -0.24 -0.82 -18.22
C GLU A 80 -0.24 -2.11 -19.04
N LEU A 81 -0.30 -3.27 -18.37
CA LEU A 81 -0.42 -4.58 -18.99
C LEU A 81 -1.84 -4.87 -19.49
N LYS A 82 -2.85 -4.41 -18.74
CA LYS A 82 -4.28 -4.59 -19.03
C LYS A 82 -5.05 -3.27 -18.86
N PRO A 83 -5.05 -2.41 -19.89
CA PRO A 83 -5.68 -1.09 -19.84
C PRO A 83 -7.18 -1.10 -19.50
N GLU A 84 -7.87 -2.23 -19.71
CA GLU A 84 -9.26 -2.41 -19.30
C GLU A 84 -9.46 -2.29 -17.78
N TYR A 85 -8.45 -2.62 -16.98
CA TYR A 85 -8.53 -2.56 -15.52
C TYR A 85 -8.58 -1.13 -14.97
N ALA A 86 -8.02 -0.15 -15.70
CA ALA A 86 -8.08 1.26 -15.33
C ALA A 86 -9.49 1.85 -15.44
N LYS A 87 -10.36 1.22 -16.24
CA LYS A 87 -11.72 1.70 -16.51
C LYS A 87 -12.77 0.98 -15.67
N LYS A 88 -12.35 0.26 -14.62
CA LYS A 88 -13.22 -0.56 -13.81
C LYS A 88 -13.16 -0.16 -12.35
N VAL A 89 -14.32 -0.18 -11.69
CA VAL A 89 -14.38 -0.10 -10.23
C VAL A 89 -14.24 -1.50 -9.64
N TRP A 90 -13.32 -1.62 -8.70
CA TRP A 90 -13.06 -2.84 -7.96
C TRP A 90 -13.62 -2.71 -6.55
N LYS A 91 -14.07 -3.83 -5.98
CA LYS A 91 -14.57 -3.88 -4.61
C LYS A 91 -13.57 -4.60 -3.72
N VAL A 92 -13.18 -3.96 -2.64
CA VAL A 92 -12.32 -4.56 -1.60
C VAL A 92 -13.06 -5.71 -0.91
N THR A 93 -12.41 -6.86 -0.74
CA THR A 93 -13.01 -8.04 -0.09
C THR A 93 -12.40 -8.35 1.28
N THR A 94 -11.20 -7.86 1.57
CA THR A 94 -10.48 -8.09 2.83
C THR A 94 -10.09 -6.77 3.50
N PRO A 95 -9.92 -6.74 4.82
CA PRO A 95 -9.22 -5.63 5.46
C PRO A 95 -7.77 -5.54 4.96
N PRO A 96 -7.12 -4.36 5.06
CA PRO A 96 -5.73 -4.20 4.68
C PRO A 96 -4.81 -5.07 5.53
N GLN A 97 -3.84 -5.71 4.90
CA GLN A 97 -2.90 -6.61 5.55
C GLN A 97 -1.49 -6.33 5.08
N PHE A 98 -0.51 -6.46 5.98
CA PHE A 98 0.88 -6.34 5.61
C PHE A 98 1.37 -7.67 5.03
N MET A 99 1.78 -7.67 3.76
CA MET A 99 2.27 -8.86 3.06
C MET A 99 3.40 -8.48 2.10
N CYS A 100 4.48 -9.27 2.11
CA CYS A 100 5.59 -9.13 1.17
C CYS A 100 6.24 -7.73 1.13
N GLY A 101 6.17 -6.96 2.22
CA GLY A 101 6.77 -5.63 2.30
C GLY A 101 5.82 -4.46 2.10
N GLU A 102 4.54 -4.73 1.81
CA GLU A 102 3.55 -3.74 1.44
C GLU A 102 2.23 -4.00 2.15
N ILE A 103 1.36 -2.98 2.19
CA ILE A 103 -0.03 -3.16 2.63
C ILE A 103 -0.86 -3.54 1.40
N VAL A 104 -1.58 -4.65 1.50
CA VAL A 104 -2.34 -5.24 0.41
C VAL A 104 -3.81 -5.49 0.80
N VAL A 105 -4.67 -5.54 -0.22
CA VAL A 105 -6.07 -5.98 -0.12
C VAL A 105 -6.40 -6.93 -1.26
N TRP A 106 -7.46 -7.71 -1.11
CA TRP A 106 -8.03 -8.50 -2.19
C TRP A 106 -9.18 -7.74 -2.83
N LEU A 107 -9.33 -7.93 -4.14
CA LEU A 107 -10.34 -7.26 -4.95
C LEU A 107 -11.25 -8.29 -5.60
N GLU A 108 -12.54 -8.00 -5.63
CA GLU A 108 -13.55 -8.88 -6.21
C GLU A 108 -13.27 -9.12 -7.70
N GLY A 109 -13.13 -10.39 -8.09
CA GLY A 109 -12.83 -10.79 -9.46
C GLY A 109 -11.36 -10.61 -9.89
N PHE A 110 -10.49 -10.10 -9.02
CA PHE A 110 -9.04 -10.06 -9.27
C PHE A 110 -8.35 -11.25 -8.60
N SER A 111 -7.49 -11.95 -9.34
CA SER A 111 -6.74 -13.07 -8.81
C SER A 111 -5.45 -12.60 -8.15
N GLY A 112 -5.48 -12.43 -6.82
CA GLY A 112 -4.30 -12.13 -6.01
C GLY A 112 -4.53 -11.00 -5.03
N ALA A 113 -3.51 -10.76 -4.20
CA ALA A 113 -3.44 -9.57 -3.36
C ALA A 113 -2.98 -8.38 -4.24
N TYR A 114 -3.51 -7.21 -3.96
CA TYR A 114 -3.16 -5.99 -4.68
C TYR A 114 -2.65 -4.92 -3.73
N SER A 115 -1.57 -4.25 -4.14
CA SER A 115 -0.91 -3.25 -3.30
C SER A 115 -1.77 -2.01 -3.14
N CYS A 116 -1.97 -1.59 -1.90
CA CYS A 116 -2.80 -0.42 -1.59
C CYS A 116 -2.17 0.87 -2.12
N GLU A 117 -0.85 0.93 -2.29
CA GLU A 117 -0.19 2.10 -2.92
C GLU A 117 -0.60 2.30 -4.38
N MET A 118 -1.08 1.24 -5.03
CA MET A 118 -1.54 1.24 -6.42
C MET A 118 -3.06 1.42 -6.53
N LEU A 119 -3.73 1.81 -5.46
CA LEU A 119 -5.16 2.06 -5.44
C LEU A 119 -5.46 3.53 -5.21
N ARG A 120 -6.59 3.97 -5.77
CA ARG A 120 -7.22 5.24 -5.40
C ARG A 120 -8.72 5.06 -5.20
N LEU A 121 -9.33 5.98 -4.47
CA LEU A 121 -10.78 6.10 -4.46
C LEU A 121 -11.26 6.64 -5.82
N PRO A 122 -12.42 6.19 -6.33
CA PRO A 122 -13.02 6.78 -7.51
C PRO A 122 -13.38 8.24 -7.24
N GLU A 123 -13.29 9.08 -8.26
CA GLU A 123 -13.77 10.45 -8.16
C GLU A 123 -15.31 10.48 -8.21
N PRO A 124 -15.99 11.48 -7.58
CA PRO A 124 -17.44 11.51 -7.51
C PRO A 124 -18.15 11.48 -8.88
N ASP A 125 -17.49 12.01 -9.91
CA ASP A 125 -18.03 12.15 -11.27
C ASP A 125 -17.50 11.08 -12.24
N GLU A 126 -16.75 10.08 -11.75
CA GLU A 126 -16.27 8.97 -12.57
C GLU A 126 -17.38 7.93 -12.80
N ASP A 127 -18.03 8.02 -13.96
CA ASP A 127 -19.00 7.02 -14.42
C ASP A 127 -18.26 5.78 -14.97
N LEU A 128 -17.72 4.99 -14.05
CA LEU A 128 -16.96 3.77 -14.35
C LEU A 128 -17.85 2.52 -14.17
N PRO A 129 -17.83 1.58 -15.13
CA PRO A 129 -18.56 0.32 -15.01
C PRO A 129 -18.05 -0.54 -13.84
N PHE A 130 -19.00 -1.28 -13.22
CA PHE A 130 -18.76 -2.28 -12.18
C PHE A 130 -18.23 -3.61 -12.75
#